data_AF-A0AA96S8M4-F1
#
_entry.id   AF-A0AA96S8M4-F1
#
_cell.length_a   1.000
_cell.length_b   1.000
_cell.length_c   1.000
_cell.angle_alpha   90.00
_cell.angle_beta   90.00
_cell.angle_gamma   90.00
#
_symmetry.space_group_name_H-M   'P 1'
#
loop_
_entity.id
_entity.type
_entity.pdbx_description
1 polymer ?
#
loop_
_entity_poly.entity_id
_entity_poly.type
_entity_poly.pdbx_seq_one_letter_code
_entity_poly.pdbx_strand_id
1 'polypeptide(L)'
;MKWWKTPQAAIAWTVLRIWLGIQWIEAGWGKVTGGFKADGFIQGAIAKAGGDHPAVQGWYAAFLENFAAPNADLFSTLVAYGELLVGIGLILGAATIPALIAGAFMNLNFLLAGTTSTNPILYTTAIILLFTGSGAYFWGVDRIAIPYVKNLLGKGGNTTEKQIA
;
A
#
# COMPACT_ATOMS: atom_id res chain seq x y z
N MET A 1 20.70 -11.76 17.42
CA MET A 1 20.71 -10.80 16.29
C MET A 1 19.54 -11.12 15.37
N LYS A 2 18.64 -10.16 15.08
CA LYS A 2 17.48 -10.42 14.18
C LYS A 2 17.97 -10.46 12.73
N TRP A 3 17.94 -11.62 12.09
CA TRP A 3 18.54 -11.86 10.76
C TRP A 3 17.93 -10.99 9.64
N TRP A 4 16.66 -10.60 9.76
CA TRP A 4 15.97 -9.73 8.78
C TRP A 4 16.41 -8.26 8.79
N LYS A 5 17.34 -7.87 9.68
CA LYS A 5 17.90 -6.51 9.78
C LYS A 5 19.35 -6.41 9.27
N THR A 6 19.90 -7.45 8.65
CA THR A 6 21.25 -7.40 8.07
C THR A 6 21.25 -6.61 6.75
N PRO A 7 22.39 -6.00 6.35
CA PRO A 7 22.51 -5.31 5.06
C PRO A 7 22.18 -6.20 3.86
N GLN A 8 22.45 -7.50 3.95
CA GLN A 8 22.14 -8.47 2.89
C GLN A 8 20.62 -8.71 2.79
N ALA A 9 19.93 -8.86 3.92
CA ALA A 9 18.47 -8.98 3.92
C ALA A 9 17.80 -7.71 3.37
N ALA A 10 18.36 -6.53 3.64
CA ALA A 10 17.86 -5.25 3.11
C ALA A 10 17.89 -5.17 1.57
N ILE A 11 18.83 -5.83 0.90
CA ILE A 11 18.85 -5.91 -0.57
C ILE A 11 17.63 -6.70 -1.06
N ALA A 12 17.38 -7.87 -0.48
CA ALA A 12 16.21 -8.69 -0.84
C ALA A 12 14.90 -7.94 -0.62
N TRP A 13 14.76 -7.23 0.51
CA TRP A 13 13.58 -6.40 0.79
C TRP A 13 13.42 -5.24 -0.20
N THR A 14 14.51 -4.66 -0.67
CA THR A 14 14.48 -3.57 -1.66
C THR A 14 14.03 -4.08 -3.02
N VAL A 15 14.52 -5.24 -3.47
CA VAL A 15 14.08 -5.87 -4.72
C VAL A 15 12.58 -6.18 -4.64
N LEU A 16 12.13 -6.78 -3.55
CA LEU A 16 10.71 -7.09 -3.33
C LEU A 16 9.84 -5.82 -3.29
N ARG A 17 10.33 -4.74 -2.66
CA ARG A 17 9.67 -3.44 -2.61
C ARG A 17 9.53 -2.81 -3.99
N ILE A 18 10.60 -2.81 -4.78
CA ILE A 18 10.59 -2.26 -6.15
C ILE A 18 9.65 -3.09 -7.03
N TRP A 19 9.73 -4.42 -6.96
CA TRP A 19 8.82 -5.29 -7.69
C TRP A 19 7.35 -5.01 -7.33
N LEU A 20 7.02 -4.93 -6.04
CA LEU A 20 5.67 -4.55 -5.60
C LEU A 20 5.28 -3.18 -6.16
N GLY A 21 6.17 -2.19 -6.11
CA GLY A 21 5.93 -0.87 -6.66
C GLY A 21 5.66 -0.86 -8.17
N ILE A 22 6.36 -1.68 -8.95
CA ILE A 22 6.12 -1.84 -10.40
C ILE A 22 4.69 -2.34 -10.65
N GLN A 23 4.24 -3.35 -9.90
CA GLN A 23 2.88 -3.89 -10.04
C GLN A 23 1.81 -2.81 -9.82
N TRP A 24 2.02 -1.92 -8.84
CA TRP A 24 1.12 -0.79 -8.59
C TRP A 24 1.18 0.30 -9.67
N ILE A 25 2.37 0.59 -10.21
CA ILE A 25 2.51 1.52 -11.34
C ILE A 25 1.78 0.99 -12.57
N GLU A 26 1.97 -0.29 -12.92
CA GLU A 26 1.31 -0.89 -14.08
C GLU A 26 -0.21 -0.84 -13.95
N ALA A 27 -0.74 -1.16 -12.76
CA ALA A 27 -2.17 -1.09 -12.47
C ALA A 27 -2.71 0.36 -12.51
N GLY A 28 -2.04 1.29 -11.81
CA GLY A 28 -2.48 2.67 -11.69
C GLY A 28 -2.33 3.47 -12.98
N TRP A 29 -1.24 3.27 -13.73
CA TRP A 29 -0.98 3.98 -14.98
C TRP A 29 -2.05 3.69 -16.03
N GLY A 30 -2.42 2.42 -16.19
CA GLY A 30 -3.50 2.03 -17.10
C GLY A 30 -4.84 2.66 -16.71
N LYS A 31 -5.11 2.81 -15.41
CA LYS A 31 -6.35 3.43 -14.93
C LYS A 31 -6.38 4.95 -15.13
N VAL A 32 -5.28 5.64 -14.84
CA VAL A 32 -5.18 7.09 -15.01
C VAL A 32 -5.23 7.49 -16.49
N THR A 33 -4.52 6.76 -17.35
CA THR A 33 -4.48 7.07 -18.79
C THR A 33 -5.70 6.56 -19.56
N GLY A 34 -6.32 5.47 -19.09
CA GLY A 34 -7.48 4.84 -19.72
C GLY A 34 -8.86 5.34 -19.25
N GLY A 35 -8.92 6.32 -18.34
CA GLY A 35 -10.19 6.86 -17.84
C GLY A 35 -10.99 5.86 -17.01
N PHE A 36 -10.34 5.17 -16.07
CA PHE A 36 -10.97 4.15 -15.22
C PHE A 36 -12.25 4.66 -14.53
N LYS A 37 -13.29 3.81 -14.58
CA LYS A 37 -14.60 4.00 -13.94
C LYS A 37 -14.83 2.83 -12.98
N ALA A 38 -14.98 3.14 -11.69
CA ALA A 38 -15.19 2.16 -10.64
C ALA A 38 -16.60 1.55 -10.66
N ASP A 39 -17.57 2.16 -11.35
CA ASP A 39 -18.96 1.73 -11.40
C ASP A 39 -19.12 0.25 -11.73
N GLY A 40 -18.51 -0.19 -12.84
CA GLY A 40 -18.59 -1.59 -13.28
C GLY A 40 -17.94 -2.55 -12.29
N PHE A 41 -16.85 -2.14 -11.64
CA PHE A 41 -16.19 -2.93 -10.60
C PHE A 41 -17.07 -3.07 -9.36
N ILE A 42 -17.68 -1.96 -8.90
CA ILE A 42 -18.55 -1.92 -7.72
C ILE A 42 -19.81 -2.76 -7.97
N GLN A 43 -20.48 -2.57 -9.10
CA GLN A 43 -21.68 -3.35 -9.46
C GLN A 43 -21.37 -4.83 -9.61
N GLY A 44 -20.23 -5.18 -10.22
CA GLY A 44 -19.77 -6.57 -10.29
C GLY A 44 -19.51 -7.19 -8.92
N ALA A 45 -18.99 -6.43 -7.96
CA ALA A 45 -18.77 -6.89 -6.59
C ALA A 45 -20.09 -7.07 -5.82
N ILE A 46 -21.07 -6.16 -5.99
CA ILE A 46 -22.42 -6.31 -5.41
C ILE A 46 -23.09 -7.58 -5.95
N ALA A 47 -23.01 -7.84 -7.26
CA ALA A 47 -23.58 -9.03 -7.87
C ALA A 47 -22.98 -10.34 -7.32
N LYS A 48 -21.71 -10.33 -6.91
CA LYS A 48 -21.01 -11.48 -6.30
C LYS A 48 -21.43 -11.78 -4.86
N ALA A 49 -22.32 -10.98 -4.27
CA ALA A 49 -22.88 -11.23 -2.95
C ALA A 49 -24.14 -12.10 -2.96
N GLY A 50 -24.66 -12.45 -4.14
CA GLY A 50 -25.78 -13.37 -4.32
C GLY A 50 -25.36 -14.84 -4.51
N GLY A 51 -26.35 -15.74 -4.50
CA GLY A 51 -26.17 -17.18 -4.74
C GLY A 51 -25.81 -18.00 -3.49
N ASP A 52 -25.66 -19.31 -3.69
CA ASP A 52 -25.43 -20.29 -2.60
C ASP A 52 -24.02 -20.19 -1.98
N HIS A 53 -23.04 -19.66 -2.74
CA HIS A 53 -21.66 -19.46 -2.31
C HIS A 53 -21.18 -18.04 -2.66
N PRO A 54 -21.62 -17.01 -1.92
CA PRO A 54 -21.30 -15.63 -2.24
C PRO A 54 -19.80 -15.37 -2.08
N ALA A 55 -19.18 -14.82 -3.12
CA ALA A 55 -17.76 -14.44 -3.11
C ALA A 55 -17.53 -13.10 -2.39
N VAL A 56 -18.59 -12.29 -2.24
CA VAL A 56 -18.59 -11.03 -1.49
C VAL A 56 -19.51 -11.16 -0.29
N GLN A 57 -19.03 -10.77 0.88
CA GLN A 57 -19.83 -10.84 2.11
C GLN A 57 -20.93 -9.77 2.10
N GLY A 58 -22.12 -10.12 2.59
CA GLY A 58 -23.30 -9.23 2.54
C GLY A 58 -23.09 -7.86 3.18
N TRP A 59 -22.31 -7.79 4.27
CA TRP A 59 -21.98 -6.49 4.91
C TRP A 59 -21.14 -5.59 4.00
N TYR A 60 -20.23 -6.18 3.22
CA TYR A 60 -19.37 -5.43 2.30
C TYR A 60 -20.17 -5.02 1.06
N ALA A 61 -21.05 -5.89 0.58
CA ALA A 61 -22.01 -5.55 -0.47
C ALA A 61 -22.91 -4.37 -0.06
N ALA A 62 -23.41 -4.36 1.18
CA ALA A 62 -24.18 -3.23 1.71
C ALA A 62 -23.36 -1.93 1.76
N PHE A 63 -22.08 -1.98 2.12
CA PHE A 63 -21.19 -0.81 2.02
C PHE A 63 -21.01 -0.35 0.56
N LEU A 64 -20.82 -1.30 -0.36
CA LEU A 64 -20.66 -1.01 -1.77
C LEU A 64 -21.93 -0.37 -2.36
N GLU A 65 -23.11 -0.87 -2.01
CA GLU A 65 -24.39 -0.38 -2.50
C GLU A 65 -24.76 0.99 -1.91
N ASN A 66 -24.61 1.17 -0.60
CA ASN A 66 -25.10 2.36 0.10
C ASN A 66 -24.09 3.51 0.14
N PHE A 67 -22.80 3.24 -0.04
CA PHE A 67 -21.75 4.26 0.06
C PHE A 67 -20.84 4.30 -1.17
N ALA A 68 -20.30 3.16 -1.62
CA ALA A 68 -19.33 3.19 -2.71
C ALA A 68 -19.96 3.54 -4.07
N ALA A 69 -21.12 2.94 -4.39
CA ALA A 69 -21.82 3.15 -5.66
C ALA A 69 -22.31 4.59 -5.84
N PRO A 70 -22.94 5.25 -4.84
CA PRO A 70 -23.29 6.67 -4.97
C PRO A 70 -22.07 7.60 -5.11
N ASN A 71 -20.89 7.16 -4.69
CA ASN A 71 -19.64 7.92 -4.75
C ASN A 71 -18.64 7.33 -5.75
N ALA A 72 -19.11 6.62 -6.80
CA ALA A 72 -18.24 5.86 -7.70
C ALA A 72 -17.16 6.71 -8.40
N ASP A 73 -17.46 7.97 -8.77
CA ASP A 73 -16.46 8.86 -9.38
C ASP A 73 -15.32 9.22 -8.39
N LEU A 74 -15.62 9.35 -7.09
CA LEU A 74 -14.61 9.53 -6.05
C LEU A 74 -13.70 8.30 -5.96
N PHE A 75 -14.29 7.10 -5.91
CA PHE A 75 -13.53 5.84 -5.87
C PHE A 75 -12.72 5.62 -7.15
N SER A 76 -13.24 6.02 -8.32
CA SER A 76 -12.51 5.97 -9.59
C SER A 76 -11.21 6.75 -9.51
N THR A 77 -11.28 7.98 -9.00
CA THR A 77 -10.12 8.86 -8.82
C THR A 77 -9.18 8.34 -7.73
N LEU A 78 -9.71 8.01 -6.55
CA LEU A 78 -8.92 7.54 -5.42
C LEU A 78 -8.17 6.25 -5.72
N VAL A 79 -8.81 5.29 -6.40
CA VAL A 79 -8.16 4.03 -6.79
C VAL A 79 -7.11 4.30 -7.85
N ALA A 80 -7.43 5.01 -8.94
CA ALA A 80 -6.47 5.22 -10.03
C ALA A 80 -5.20 5.95 -9.56
N TYR A 81 -5.36 7.07 -8.84
CA TYR A 81 -4.22 7.83 -8.32
C TYR A 81 -3.58 7.16 -7.10
N GLY A 82 -4.35 6.49 -6.24
CA GLY A 82 -3.83 5.76 -5.10
C GLY A 82 -2.87 4.65 -5.52
N GLU A 83 -3.25 3.88 -6.54
CA GLU A 83 -2.40 2.84 -7.13
C GLU A 83 -1.09 3.42 -7.67
N LEU A 84 -1.19 4.49 -8.45
CA LEU A 84 -0.01 5.12 -9.04
C LEU A 84 0.93 5.70 -7.96
N LEU A 85 0.39 6.42 -6.98
CA LEU A 85 1.17 7.04 -5.90
C LEU A 85 1.82 6.00 -4.98
N VAL A 86 1.11 4.90 -4.68
CA VAL A 86 1.71 3.78 -3.94
C VAL A 86 2.88 3.20 -4.72
N GLY A 87 2.72 2.95 -6.02
CA GLY A 87 3.81 2.42 -6.84
C GLY A 87 5.03 3.34 -6.88
N ILE A 88 4.82 4.64 -7.08
CA ILE A 88 5.89 5.65 -7.06
C ILE A 88 6.60 5.67 -5.69
N GLY A 89 5.83 5.73 -4.60
CA GLY A 89 6.37 5.75 -3.23
C GLY A 89 7.21 4.52 -2.90
N LEU A 90 6.76 3.34 -3.34
CA LEU A 90 7.50 2.08 -3.16
C LEU A 90 8.76 2.00 -4.03
N ILE A 91 8.72 2.41 -5.29
CA ILE A 91 9.91 2.37 -6.15
C ILE A 91 10.99 3.29 -5.61
N LEU A 92 10.64 4.56 -5.39
CA LEU A 92 11.56 5.57 -4.86
C LEU A 92 12.01 5.24 -3.42
N GLY A 93 11.20 4.48 -2.69
CA GLY A 93 11.36 4.29 -1.25
C GLY A 93 11.21 5.62 -0.51
N ALA A 94 10.23 6.42 -0.94
CA ALA A 94 9.83 7.67 -0.31
C ALA A 94 8.40 7.49 0.21
N ALA A 95 8.18 7.65 1.52
CA ALA A 95 6.95 7.27 2.20
C ALA A 95 6.62 5.76 2.08
N THR A 96 7.62 4.90 2.21
CA THR A 96 7.50 3.42 2.09
C THR A 96 6.43 2.86 3.03
N ILE A 97 6.41 3.25 4.30
CA ILE A 97 5.43 2.72 5.28
C ILE A 97 4.00 3.16 4.93
N PRO A 98 3.70 4.46 4.72
CA PRO A 98 2.39 4.88 4.21
C PRO A 98 1.98 4.18 2.91
N ALA A 99 2.89 4.04 1.94
CA ALA A 99 2.61 3.40 0.67
C ALA A 99 2.27 1.90 0.85
N LEU A 100 3.00 1.18 1.71
CA LEU A 100 2.70 -0.20 2.05
C LEU A 100 1.35 -0.36 2.76
N ILE A 101 1.01 0.55 3.68
CA ILE A 101 -0.30 0.54 4.37
C ILE A 101 -1.42 0.79 3.37
N ALA A 102 -1.31 1.83 2.55
CA ALA A 102 -2.31 2.18 1.53
C ALA A 102 -2.48 1.05 0.51
N GLY A 103 -1.38 0.46 0.04
CA GLY A 103 -1.41 -0.68 -0.87
C GLY A 103 -2.03 -1.93 -0.24
N ALA A 104 -1.70 -2.24 1.02
CA ALA A 104 -2.33 -3.34 1.74
C ALA A 104 -3.84 -3.10 1.91
N PHE A 105 -4.24 -1.88 2.26
CA PHE A 105 -5.65 -1.50 2.43
C PHE A 105 -6.44 -1.62 1.12
N MET A 106 -5.89 -1.13 -0.01
CA MET A 106 -6.55 -1.26 -1.32
C MET A 106 -6.68 -2.73 -1.75
N ASN A 107 -5.61 -3.54 -1.62
CA ASN A 107 -5.71 -4.98 -1.93
C ASN A 107 -6.73 -5.69 -1.03
N LEU A 108 -6.80 -5.35 0.25
CA LEU A 108 -7.81 -5.91 1.14
C LEU A 108 -9.23 -5.57 0.66
N ASN A 109 -9.48 -4.33 0.28
CA ASN A 109 -10.77 -3.93 -0.29
C ASN A 109 -11.08 -4.67 -1.60
N PHE A 110 -10.10 -4.86 -2.48
CA PHE A 110 -10.28 -5.64 -3.70
C PHE A 110 -10.59 -7.11 -3.42
N LEU A 111 -9.95 -7.71 -2.41
CA LEU A 111 -10.24 -9.07 -1.96
C LEU A 111 -11.65 -9.17 -1.38
N LEU A 112 -12.08 -8.21 -0.56
CA LEU A 112 -13.43 -8.13 -0.03
C LEU A 112 -14.48 -7.92 -1.13
N ALA A 113 -14.12 -7.24 -2.21
CA ALA A 113 -14.91 -7.11 -3.44
C ALA A 113 -14.91 -8.38 -4.32
N GLY A 114 -14.29 -9.48 -3.86
CA GLY A 114 -14.30 -10.76 -4.55
C GLY A 114 -13.36 -10.81 -5.76
N THR A 115 -12.25 -10.05 -5.73
CA THR A 115 -11.19 -10.13 -6.74
C THR A 115 -9.93 -10.78 -6.16
N THR A 116 -9.71 -12.03 -6.53
CA THR A 116 -8.74 -12.93 -5.88
C THR A 116 -7.46 -13.18 -6.67
N SER A 117 -7.30 -12.57 -7.85
CA SER A 117 -6.18 -12.81 -8.79
C SER A 117 -4.79 -12.57 -8.17
N THR A 118 -4.10 -11.48 -8.49
CA THR A 118 -2.79 -11.16 -7.91
C THR A 118 -2.89 -10.49 -6.53
N ASN A 119 -4.08 -10.02 -6.16
CA ASN A 119 -4.32 -9.25 -4.94
C ASN A 119 -3.87 -9.94 -3.64
N PRO A 120 -4.08 -11.26 -3.40
CA PRO A 120 -3.58 -11.92 -2.20
C PRO A 120 -2.05 -11.85 -2.10
N ILE A 121 -1.35 -12.02 -3.22
CA ILE A 121 0.12 -12.01 -3.28
C ILE A 121 0.65 -10.60 -2.97
N LEU A 122 0.07 -9.57 -3.58
CA LEU A 122 0.47 -8.19 -3.35
C LEU A 122 0.17 -7.75 -1.91
N TYR A 123 -0.99 -8.14 -1.37
CA TYR A 123 -1.35 -7.92 0.03
C TYR A 123 -0.33 -8.55 0.98
N THR A 124 -0.07 -9.85 0.84
CA THR A 124 0.87 -10.58 1.70
C THR A 124 2.27 -9.99 1.62
N THR A 125 2.72 -9.62 0.42
CA THR A 125 4.01 -8.95 0.21
C THR A 125 4.07 -7.61 0.96
N ALA A 126 3.02 -6.79 0.86
CA ALA A 126 2.95 -5.51 1.55
C ALA A 126 3.01 -5.68 3.08
N ILE A 127 2.28 -6.66 3.62
CA ILE A 127 2.29 -6.99 5.05
C ILE A 127 3.67 -7.47 5.50
N ILE A 128 4.31 -8.38 4.77
CA ILE A 128 5.67 -8.85 5.07
C ILE A 128 6.64 -7.66 5.13
N LEU A 129 6.61 -6.78 4.12
CA LEU A 129 7.47 -5.60 4.07
C LEU A 129 7.22 -4.66 5.25
N LEU A 130 5.97 -4.48 5.70
CA LEU A 130 5.66 -3.71 6.92
C LEU A 130 6.33 -4.29 8.17
N PHE A 131 6.31 -5.62 8.34
CA PHE A 131 6.98 -6.29 9.46
C PHE A 131 8.51 -6.18 9.42
N THR A 132 9.10 -6.00 8.24
CA THR A 132 10.55 -5.79 8.12
C THR A 132 11.00 -4.40 8.58
N GLY A 133 10.08 -3.43 8.65
CA GLY A 133 10.31 -2.08 9.18
C GLY A 133 11.47 -1.37 8.50
N SER A 134 12.52 -1.04 9.26
CA SER A 134 13.71 -0.32 8.75
C SER A 134 14.50 -1.07 7.68
N GLY A 135 14.26 -2.38 7.49
CA GLY A 135 14.82 -3.14 6.38
C GLY A 135 14.22 -2.74 5.02
N ALA A 136 12.92 -2.43 4.96
CA ALA A 136 12.22 -2.10 3.71
C ALA A 136 12.66 -0.75 3.11
N TYR A 137 13.06 0.20 3.94
CA TYR A 137 13.47 1.54 3.50
C TYR A 137 14.98 1.80 3.61
N PHE A 138 15.79 0.77 3.91
CA PHE A 138 17.23 0.92 4.08
C PHE A 138 17.95 1.42 2.81
N TRP A 139 17.47 0.99 1.64
CA TRP A 139 17.89 1.50 0.32
C TRP A 139 16.74 2.30 -0.32
N GLY A 140 16.18 3.25 0.41
CA GLY A 140 15.16 4.18 -0.06
C GLY A 140 15.50 5.61 0.32
N VAL A 141 14.89 6.58 -0.36
CA VAL A 141 14.99 8.01 -0.03
C VAL A 141 14.62 8.28 1.43
N ASP A 142 13.70 7.50 1.99
CA ASP A 142 13.29 7.47 3.39
C ASP A 142 14.46 7.36 4.38
N ARG A 143 15.56 6.68 4.02
CA ARG A 143 16.75 6.60 4.89
C ARG A 143 17.37 7.97 5.17
N ILE A 144 17.31 8.87 4.19
CA ILE A 144 17.86 10.22 4.29
C ILE A 144 16.78 11.19 4.79
N ALA A 145 15.54 11.04 4.30
CA ALA A 145 14.44 11.93 4.62
C ALA A 145 13.97 11.80 6.09
N ILE A 146 13.87 10.58 6.65
CA ILE A 146 13.33 10.37 8.01
C ILE A 146 14.19 11.04 9.10
N PRO A 147 15.53 10.90 9.13
CA PRO A 147 16.35 11.63 10.10
C PRO A 147 16.27 13.15 9.92
N TYR A 148 16.21 13.64 8.67
CA TYR A 148 16.11 15.07 8.37
C TYR A 148 14.79 15.67 8.88
N VAL A 149 13.66 15.03 8.61
CA VAL A 149 12.34 15.44 9.12
C VAL A 149 12.29 15.34 10.65
N LYS A 150 12.89 14.31 11.26
CA LYS A 150 12.95 14.17 12.73
C LYS A 150 13.77 15.28 13.39
N ASN A 151 14.85 15.72 12.76
CA ASN A 151 15.68 16.82 13.24
C ASN A 151 14.95 18.17 13.09
N LEU A 152 14.21 18.36 12.00
CA LEU A 152 13.39 19.56 11.79
C LEU A 152 12.18 19.65 12.73
N LEU A 153 11.57 18.52 13.09
CA LEU A 153 10.43 18.45 14.02
C LEU A 153 10.83 18.51 15.50
N GLY A 154 12.07 18.86 15.83
CA GLY A 154 12.47 19.21 17.20
C GLY A 154 12.52 18.06 18.21
N LYS A 155 12.52 16.78 17.79
CA LYS A 155 12.85 15.65 18.68
C LYS A 155 14.36 15.44 18.80
N GLY A 156 15.09 16.55 19.00
CA GLY A 156 16.53 16.63 19.25
C GLY A 156 16.85 16.90 20.73
N GLY A 157 16.05 16.36 21.65
CA GLY A 157 16.30 16.48 23.09
C GLY A 157 17.35 15.49 23.58
N ASN A 158 18.55 16.01 23.83
CA ASN A 158 19.59 15.54 24.75
C ASN A 158 20.43 14.33 24.30
N THR A 159 21.59 14.61 23.69
CA THR A 159 22.74 13.68 23.74
C THR A 159 24.07 14.37 24.07
N THR A 160 24.02 15.60 24.60
CA THR A 160 25.22 16.38 24.94
C THR A 160 25.31 16.62 26.44
N GLU A 161 25.26 15.58 27.27
CA GLU A 161 25.52 15.75 28.72
C GLU A 161 26.13 14.53 29.41
N LYS A 162 26.76 13.60 28.66
CA LYS A 162 27.49 12.46 29.23
C LYS A 162 28.97 12.43 28.84
N GLN A 163 29.62 13.59 28.80
CA GLN A 163 31.08 13.68 28.69
C GLN A 163 31.76 14.43 29.83
N ILE A 164 31.05 14.86 30.88
CA ILE A 164 31.67 15.45 32.06
C ILE A 164 30.87 15.03 33.31
N ALA A 165 31.10 13.81 33.79
CA ALA A 165 30.87 13.39 35.18
C ALA A 165 31.66 12.10 35.45
#